data_AF-A0A9D1LJL1-F1
#
_entry.id   AF-A0A9D1LJL1-F1
#
_cell.length_a   1.000
_cell.length_b   1.000
_cell.length_c   1.000
_cell.angle_alpha   90.00
_cell.angle_beta   90.00
_cell.angle_gamma   90.00
#
_symmetry.space_group_name_H-M   'P 1'
#
loop_
_entity.id
_entity.type
_entity.pdbx_description
1 polymer ?
#
loop_
_entity_poly.entity_id
_entity_poly.type
_entity_poly.pdbx_seq_one_letter_code
_entity_poly.pdbx_strand_id
1 'polypeptide(L)'
;MANAIYQIKTANGALALEVVNTALQLGAVTGADNQKWEMTGEKNGQVSFINLESKTAIDVAMMGTENGTPVHVWQVLDDAMTQKWMVKGEKIVSAFAADKVLDAGMFPSEGSTLQLWDDVDGDSQKWELVDVTPAPKKAPAKKAPAKKAPAKKAETTKAAAAKKEEAPKAAAAAKKEAAPKAAAAKKAEAPKAAAAKKEEAPKAAAAAKKEEAPKAAAAAKKEAAPKAAAKKTTKTTK
;
A
#
# COMPACT_ATOMS: atom_id res chain seq x y z
N MET A 1 10.01 22.74 8.11
CA MET A 1 11.30 22.07 8.36
C MET A 1 11.44 20.93 7.34
N ALA A 2 12.56 20.23 7.24
CA ALA A 2 12.56 18.95 6.52
C ALA A 2 11.75 17.94 7.35
N ASN A 3 10.97 17.10 6.71
CA ASN A 3 10.29 15.98 7.38
C ASN A 3 11.31 14.87 7.65
N ALA A 4 11.06 14.05 8.67
CA ALA A 4 11.93 12.94 9.02
C ALA A 4 11.71 11.76 8.05
N ILE A 5 12.78 11.04 7.76
CA ILE A 5 12.80 9.93 6.80
C ILE A 5 13.17 8.65 7.56
N TYR A 6 12.33 7.63 7.47
CA TYR A 6 12.52 6.36 8.17
C TYR A 6 12.67 5.19 7.20
N GLN A 7 13.40 4.16 7.61
CA GLN A 7 13.11 2.79 7.18
C GLN A 7 12.09 2.22 8.17
N ILE A 8 11.02 1.60 7.66
CA ILE A 8 10.06 0.86 8.48
C ILE A 8 10.42 -0.61 8.32
N LYS A 9 10.82 -1.27 9.40
CA LYS A 9 11.22 -2.68 9.39
C LYS A 9 10.33 -3.52 10.28
N THR A 10 10.26 -4.81 9.98
CA THR A 10 9.83 -5.84 10.94
C THR A 10 10.64 -5.73 12.24
N ALA A 11 10.03 -5.96 13.41
CA ALA A 11 10.68 -5.75 14.72
C ALA A 11 11.93 -6.61 14.99
N ASN A 12 12.16 -7.69 14.24
CA ASN A 12 13.40 -8.47 14.28
C ASN A 12 14.53 -7.88 13.41
N GLY A 13 14.28 -6.76 12.71
CA GLY A 13 15.21 -6.04 11.85
C GLY A 13 15.55 -6.73 10.51
N ALA A 14 14.95 -7.89 10.20
CA ALA A 14 15.35 -8.72 9.06
C ALA A 14 14.80 -8.25 7.70
N LEU A 15 13.59 -7.67 7.70
CA LEU A 15 12.88 -7.23 6.49
C LEU A 15 12.38 -5.78 6.65
N ALA A 16 12.38 -5.02 5.55
CA ALA A 16 11.86 -3.65 5.45
C ALA A 16 10.61 -3.56 4.57
N LEU A 17 9.73 -2.59 4.86
CA LEU A 17 8.70 -2.14 3.93
C LEU A 17 9.34 -1.47 2.71
N GLU A 18 8.95 -1.93 1.53
CA GLU A 18 9.43 -1.39 0.27
C GLU A 18 8.32 -1.28 -0.78
N VAL A 19 8.57 -0.44 -1.79
CA VAL A 19 7.77 -0.39 -3.02
C VAL A 19 8.51 -1.10 -4.14
N VAL A 20 7.88 -2.10 -4.75
CA VAL A 20 8.41 -2.83 -5.91
C VAL A 20 7.29 -2.99 -6.92
N ASN A 21 7.52 -2.56 -8.17
CA ASN A 21 6.54 -2.65 -9.27
C ASN A 21 5.13 -2.11 -8.89
N THR A 22 5.08 -1.00 -8.14
CA THR A 22 3.87 -0.37 -7.56
C THR A 22 3.14 -1.14 -6.44
N ALA A 23 3.61 -2.33 -6.04
CA ALA A 23 3.12 -3.03 -4.86
C ALA A 23 3.84 -2.54 -3.59
N LEU A 24 3.13 -2.56 -2.45
CA LEU A 24 3.72 -2.48 -1.11
C LEU A 24 4.03 -3.91 -0.63
N GLN A 25 5.28 -4.17 -0.26
CA GLN A 25 5.71 -5.50 0.19
C GLN A 25 6.82 -5.41 1.25
N LEU A 26 7.18 -6.55 1.83
CA LEU A 26 8.43 -6.75 2.54
C LEU A 26 9.56 -7.19 1.59
N GLY A 27 10.78 -6.72 1.84
CA GLY A 27 12.01 -7.18 1.18
C GLY A 27 13.22 -7.14 2.11
N ALA A 28 14.33 -7.76 1.70
CA ALA A 28 15.59 -7.67 2.44
C ALA A 28 16.05 -6.23 2.65
N VAL A 29 16.63 -5.90 3.81
CA VAL A 29 17.06 -4.54 4.14
C VAL A 29 18.25 -4.10 3.27
N THR A 30 17.98 -3.28 2.26
CA THR A 30 19.00 -2.67 1.36
C THR A 30 19.26 -1.20 1.69
N GLY A 31 18.27 -0.51 2.25
CA GLY A 31 18.32 0.94 2.48
C GLY A 31 18.25 1.79 1.20
N ALA A 32 17.80 1.21 0.07
CA ALA A 32 17.46 1.93 -1.15
C ALA A 32 16.29 2.93 -0.96
N ASP A 33 16.05 3.81 -1.92
CA ASP A 33 15.05 4.89 -1.79
C ASP A 33 13.61 4.36 -1.78
N ASN A 34 13.34 3.26 -2.48
CA ASN A 34 12.08 2.51 -2.36
C ASN A 34 11.80 1.92 -0.96
N GLN A 35 12.79 1.82 -0.06
CA GLN A 35 12.65 1.34 1.32
C GLN A 35 12.57 2.48 2.36
N LYS A 36 12.55 3.74 1.90
CA LYS A 36 12.59 4.92 2.78
C LYS A 36 11.33 5.77 2.64
N TRP A 37 10.84 6.19 3.78
CA TRP A 37 9.51 6.75 3.97
C TRP A 37 9.63 8.11 4.65
N GLU A 38 9.28 9.17 3.93
CA GLU A 38 9.09 10.50 4.50
C GLU A 38 7.83 10.48 5.37
N MET A 39 8.00 10.65 6.68
CA MET A 39 6.89 10.67 7.63
C MET A 39 6.40 12.11 7.82
N THR A 40 5.29 12.44 7.18
CA THR A 40 4.66 13.76 7.26
C THR A 40 3.66 13.77 8.41
N GLY A 41 3.85 14.68 9.38
CA GLY A 41 3.08 14.71 10.63
C GLY A 41 1.99 15.78 10.66
N GLU A 42 0.83 15.41 11.18
CA GLU A 42 -0.33 16.28 11.34
C GLU A 42 -0.63 16.62 12.80
N LYS A 43 -1.66 17.45 13.00
CA LYS A 43 -2.22 17.69 14.33
C LYS A 43 -2.76 16.36 14.90
N ASN A 44 -2.73 16.22 16.22
CA ASN A 44 -3.21 15.04 16.95
C ASN A 44 -2.37 13.75 16.76
N GLY A 45 -1.17 13.82 16.15
CA GLY A 45 -0.25 12.68 16.07
C GLY A 45 -0.57 11.66 14.99
N GLN A 46 -1.42 12.01 14.03
CA GLN A 46 -1.55 11.28 12.77
C GLN A 46 -0.35 11.57 11.85
N VAL A 47 0.06 10.58 11.05
CA VAL A 47 1.14 10.69 10.08
C VAL A 47 0.75 10.04 8.74
N SER A 48 1.30 10.53 7.64
CA SER A 48 1.37 9.79 6.37
C SER A 48 2.81 9.33 6.12
N PHE A 49 2.96 8.11 5.58
CA PHE A 49 4.25 7.56 5.16
C PHE A 49 4.35 7.64 3.63
N ILE A 50 5.16 8.55 3.11
CA ILE A 50 5.32 8.81 1.67
C ILE A 50 6.65 8.22 1.19
N ASN A 51 6.61 7.31 0.23
CA ASN A 51 7.81 6.65 -0.28
C ASN A 51 8.75 7.63 -1.01
N LEU A 52 10.06 7.55 -0.74
CA LEU A 52 11.02 8.46 -1.35
C LEU A 52 11.23 8.23 -2.85
N GLU A 53 11.08 7.01 -3.35
CA GLU A 53 11.30 6.72 -4.77
C GLU A 53 10.00 6.87 -5.58
N SER A 54 8.93 6.19 -5.19
CA SER A 54 7.66 6.18 -5.95
C SER A 54 6.75 7.39 -5.72
N LYS A 55 7.01 8.20 -4.67
CA LYS A 55 6.20 9.37 -4.26
C LYS A 55 4.73 9.05 -3.97
N THR A 56 4.46 7.81 -3.56
CA THR A 56 3.14 7.30 -3.16
C THR A 56 3.06 7.12 -1.65
N ALA A 57 1.87 7.25 -1.07
CA ALA A 57 1.62 7.03 0.35
C ALA A 57 1.14 5.60 0.64
N ILE A 58 1.44 5.07 1.83
CA ILE A 58 0.81 3.85 2.36
C ILE A 58 -0.68 4.11 2.57
N ASP A 59 -1.54 3.34 1.91
CA ASP A 59 -2.99 3.59 1.80
C ASP A 59 -3.81 2.30 2.06
N VAL A 60 -4.94 2.44 2.75
CA VAL A 60 -5.91 1.36 2.98
C VAL A 60 -6.76 1.16 1.72
N ALA A 61 -6.54 0.05 1.01
CA ALA A 61 -7.13 -0.17 -0.30
C ALA A 61 -8.68 -0.21 -0.25
N MET A 62 -9.29 0.48 -1.23
CA MET A 62 -10.76 0.53 -1.42
C MET A 62 -11.57 0.98 -0.20
N MET A 63 -10.96 1.67 0.77
CA MET A 63 -11.60 2.07 2.04
C MET A 63 -12.17 0.88 2.85
N GLY A 64 -11.54 -0.30 2.75
CA GLY A 64 -11.93 -1.46 3.55
C GLY A 64 -11.62 -1.30 5.04
N THR A 65 -12.40 -1.96 5.89
CA THR A 65 -12.26 -1.94 7.37
C THR A 65 -12.18 -3.35 7.97
N GLU A 66 -12.35 -4.39 7.15
CA GLU A 66 -12.34 -5.80 7.57
C GLU A 66 -10.91 -6.35 7.65
N ASN A 67 -10.71 -7.40 8.46
CA ASN A 67 -9.46 -8.15 8.50
C ASN A 67 -9.12 -8.72 7.11
N GLY A 68 -7.88 -8.52 6.67
CA GLY A 68 -7.45 -8.89 5.32
C GLY A 68 -7.76 -7.84 4.25
N THR A 69 -8.25 -6.65 4.61
CA THR A 69 -8.24 -5.49 3.69
C THR A 69 -6.79 -5.21 3.27
N PRO A 70 -6.45 -5.22 1.97
CA PRO A 70 -5.08 -4.97 1.53
C PRO A 70 -4.61 -3.56 1.90
N VAL A 71 -3.33 -3.43 2.24
CA VAL A 71 -2.65 -2.14 2.33
C VAL A 71 -1.68 -2.05 1.17
N HIS A 72 -1.86 -1.04 0.33
CA HIS A 72 -1.07 -0.80 -0.89
C HIS A 72 -0.36 0.55 -0.82
N VAL A 73 0.23 0.99 -1.93
CA VAL A 73 0.64 2.38 -2.10
C VAL A 73 -0.20 3.08 -3.15
N TRP A 74 -0.61 4.32 -2.86
CA TRP A 74 -1.45 5.13 -3.75
C TRP A 74 -0.89 6.55 -3.92
N GLN A 75 -1.39 7.30 -4.90
CA GLN A 75 -1.05 8.73 -5.01
C GLN A 75 -1.41 9.47 -3.71
N VAL A 76 -0.57 10.42 -3.30
CA VAL A 76 -0.79 11.21 -2.08
C VAL A 76 -2.09 12.02 -2.22
N LEU A 77 -2.91 12.01 -1.17
CA LEU A 77 -4.17 12.75 -1.06
C LEU A 77 -4.20 13.49 0.29
N ASP A 78 -4.39 14.80 0.26
CA ASP A 78 -4.16 15.68 1.42
C ASP A 78 -4.97 15.25 2.67
N ASP A 79 -6.30 15.18 2.55
CA ASP A 79 -7.22 14.87 3.67
C ASP A 79 -7.65 13.38 3.75
N ALA A 80 -7.01 12.47 3.00
CA ALA A 80 -7.46 11.08 2.92
C ALA A 80 -7.09 10.28 4.18
N MET A 81 -8.08 9.99 5.04
CA MET A 81 -7.91 9.19 6.26
C MET A 81 -7.31 7.80 6.02
N THR A 82 -7.52 7.19 4.83
CA THR A 82 -6.89 5.91 4.43
C THR A 82 -5.37 5.99 4.34
N GLN A 83 -4.80 7.19 4.22
CA GLN A 83 -3.36 7.48 4.18
C GLN A 83 -2.83 8.02 5.52
N LYS A 84 -3.67 8.04 6.57
CA LYS A 84 -3.32 8.52 7.90
C LYS A 84 -3.17 7.34 8.86
N TRP A 85 -2.08 7.35 9.60
CA TRP A 85 -1.65 6.30 10.51
C TRP A 85 -1.22 6.90 11.85
N MET A 86 -1.16 6.10 12.90
CA MET A 86 -0.67 6.49 14.23
C MET A 86 0.38 5.48 14.70
N VAL A 87 1.61 5.93 14.94
CA VAL A 87 2.66 5.10 15.56
C VAL A 87 2.42 5.05 17.07
N LYS A 88 2.23 3.85 17.63
CA LYS A 88 1.96 3.62 19.05
C LYS A 88 2.88 2.51 19.56
N GLY A 89 4.04 2.89 20.09
CA GLY A 89 5.12 1.94 20.36
C GLY A 89 5.60 1.33 19.04
N GLU A 90 5.65 0.00 18.97
CA GLU A 90 6.02 -0.76 17.77
C GLU A 90 4.86 -0.89 16.76
N LYS A 91 3.63 -0.46 17.09
CA LYS A 91 2.45 -0.68 16.23
C LYS A 91 2.16 0.52 15.35
N ILE A 92 1.81 0.26 14.09
CA ILE A 92 1.32 1.26 13.14
C ILE A 92 -0.19 1.04 13.00
N VAL A 93 -0.97 1.87 13.71
CA VAL A 93 -2.45 1.79 13.74
C VAL A 93 -3.03 2.62 12.61
N SER A 94 -4.06 2.15 11.91
CA SER A 94 -4.78 2.99 10.95
C SER A 94 -5.53 4.12 11.67
N ALA A 95 -5.62 5.30 11.07
CA ALA A 95 -6.54 6.36 11.55
C ALA A 95 -7.92 6.29 10.88
N PHE A 96 -8.05 5.54 9.78
CA PHE A 96 -9.34 5.24 9.14
C PHE A 96 -10.08 4.11 9.86
N ALA A 97 -9.40 2.98 10.09
CA ALA A 97 -9.89 1.86 10.88
C ALA A 97 -9.17 1.84 12.23
N ALA A 98 -9.64 2.65 13.19
CA ALA A 98 -8.89 3.00 14.42
C ALA A 98 -8.62 1.83 15.40
N ASP A 99 -9.27 0.69 15.17
CA ASP A 99 -9.15 -0.60 15.84
C ASP A 99 -8.22 -1.60 15.10
N LYS A 100 -7.75 -1.26 13.90
CA LYS A 100 -6.91 -2.10 13.03
C LYS A 100 -5.47 -1.59 12.94
N VAL A 101 -4.53 -2.52 12.80
CA VAL A 101 -3.10 -2.27 12.64
C VAL A 101 -2.59 -2.75 11.28
N LEU A 102 -1.46 -2.19 10.85
CA LEU A 102 -0.68 -2.70 9.73
C LEU A 102 -0.06 -4.06 10.11
N ASP A 103 -0.44 -5.10 9.37
CA ASP A 103 -0.03 -6.48 9.60
C ASP A 103 0.63 -7.07 8.34
N ALA A 104 1.66 -7.90 8.57
CA ALA A 104 2.48 -8.52 7.52
C ALA A 104 2.03 -9.93 7.09
N GLY A 105 0.85 -10.37 7.54
CA GLY A 105 0.39 -11.75 7.42
C GLY A 105 1.00 -12.70 8.45
N MET A 106 0.44 -13.91 8.54
CA MET A 106 0.80 -14.94 9.53
C MET A 106 2.28 -15.37 9.48
N PHE A 107 2.90 -15.32 8.30
CA PHE A 107 4.26 -15.79 8.06
C PHE A 107 5.00 -14.82 7.11
N PRO A 108 5.51 -13.69 7.61
CA PRO A 108 6.16 -12.67 6.78
C PRO A 108 7.50 -13.16 6.20
N SER A 109 7.67 -12.98 4.89
CA SER A 109 8.90 -13.22 4.13
C SER A 109 9.15 -12.08 3.13
N GLU A 110 10.25 -12.13 2.39
CA GLU A 110 10.39 -11.31 1.19
C GLU A 110 9.23 -11.59 0.21
N GLY A 111 8.70 -10.53 -0.40
CA GLY A 111 7.50 -10.56 -1.25
C GLY A 111 6.16 -10.59 -0.50
N SER A 112 6.13 -10.66 0.84
CA SER A 112 4.86 -10.59 1.58
C SER A 112 4.21 -9.22 1.46
N THR A 113 2.96 -9.19 0.99
CA THR A 113 2.09 -8.00 0.96
C THR A 113 1.50 -7.68 2.33
N LEU A 114 1.08 -6.42 2.54
CA LEU A 114 0.58 -5.91 3.80
C LEU A 114 -0.97 -5.89 3.83
N GLN A 115 -1.54 -5.98 5.02
CA GLN A 115 -2.99 -5.95 5.26
C GLN A 115 -3.35 -5.14 6.50
N LEU A 116 -4.63 -4.76 6.64
CA LEU A 116 -5.21 -4.43 7.93
C LEU A 116 -5.62 -5.70 8.67
N TRP A 117 -5.37 -5.72 9.97
CA TRP A 117 -5.84 -6.77 10.88
C TRP A 117 -6.18 -6.19 12.25
N ASP A 118 -7.00 -6.89 13.03
CA ASP A 118 -7.18 -6.62 14.47
C ASP A 118 -5.82 -6.58 15.19
N ASP A 119 -5.69 -5.72 16.19
CA ASP A 119 -4.54 -5.81 17.10
C ASP A 119 -4.63 -7.09 17.94
N VAL A 120 -3.80 -8.08 17.59
CA VAL A 120 -3.64 -9.37 18.29
C VAL A 120 -2.29 -9.49 18.98
N ASP A 121 -1.54 -8.38 19.09
CA ASP A 121 -0.17 -8.30 19.61
C ASP A 121 0.84 -9.24 18.92
N GLY A 122 0.54 -9.65 17.68
CA GLY A 122 1.38 -10.55 16.89
C GLY A 122 2.68 -9.90 16.41
N ASP A 123 3.73 -10.70 16.21
CA ASP A 123 5.03 -10.18 15.74
C ASP A 123 4.98 -9.69 14.28
N SER A 124 3.97 -10.11 13.51
CA SER A 124 3.61 -9.57 12.19
C SER A 124 3.10 -8.11 12.22
N GLN A 125 2.84 -7.56 13.41
CA GLN A 125 2.24 -6.24 13.65
C GLN A 125 3.21 -5.25 14.32
N LYS A 126 4.47 -5.68 14.54
CA LYS A 126 5.49 -4.93 15.28
C LYS A 126 6.57 -4.43 14.34
N TRP A 127 6.84 -3.12 14.43
CA TRP A 127 7.61 -2.36 13.45
C TRP A 127 8.69 -1.50 14.13
N GLU A 128 9.94 -1.64 13.67
CA GLU A 128 11.06 -0.75 14.00
C GLU A 128 11.06 0.43 13.00
N LEU A 129 10.88 1.66 13.48
CA LEU A 129 11.04 2.88 12.68
C LEU A 129 12.46 3.44 12.87
N VAL A 130 13.36 3.14 11.94
CA VAL A 130 14.76 3.60 11.99
C VAL A 130 14.89 4.94 11.29
N ASP A 131 15.20 5.99 12.05
CA ASP A 131 15.49 7.32 11.48
C ASP A 131 16.76 7.27 10.63
N VAL A 132 16.62 7.59 9.35
CA VAL A 132 17.69 7.68 8.36
C VAL A 132 17.71 9.06 7.68
N THR A 133 17.12 10.07 8.33
CA THR A 133 17.09 11.47 7.88
C THR A 133 18.51 11.96 7.60
N PRO A 134 18.87 12.31 6.35
CA PRO A 134 20.22 12.75 6.03
C PRO A 134 20.59 13.98 6.83
N ALA A 135 21.63 13.87 7.67
CA ALA A 135 22.09 14.96 8.52
C ALA A 135 22.31 16.23 7.67
N PRO A 136 21.82 17.41 8.14
CA PRO A 136 21.85 18.63 7.33
C PRO A 136 23.29 18.95 6.97
N LYS A 137 23.59 18.92 5.65
CA LYS A 137 24.94 19.15 5.11
C LYS A 137 25.46 20.50 5.60
N LYS A 138 26.32 20.48 6.63
CA LYS A 138 27.13 21.64 7.03
C LYS A 138 27.84 22.13 5.78
N ALA A 139 27.47 23.31 5.30
CA ALA A 139 28.06 23.88 4.10
C ALA A 139 29.59 23.91 4.26
N PRO A 140 30.38 23.42 3.29
CA PRO A 140 31.82 23.41 3.40
C PRO A 140 32.30 24.85 3.62
N ALA A 141 33.04 25.07 4.70
CA ALA A 141 33.47 26.40 5.11
C ALA A 141 34.19 27.09 3.93
N LYS A 142 33.61 28.21 3.48
CA LYS A 142 33.98 28.89 2.24
C LYS A 142 35.40 29.49 2.36
N LYS A 143 36.42 28.67 2.08
CA LYS A 143 37.83 29.11 2.02
C LYS A 143 37.90 30.39 1.16
N ALA A 144 38.44 31.45 1.73
CA ALA A 144 38.55 32.73 1.06
C ALA A 144 39.35 32.58 -0.26
N PRO A 145 38.94 33.26 -1.34
CA PRO A 145 39.59 33.11 -2.63
C PRO A 145 41.02 33.65 -2.58
N ALA A 146 42.00 32.79 -2.86
CA ALA A 146 43.40 33.19 -2.98
C ALA A 146 43.59 34.19 -4.14
N LYS A 147 44.41 35.20 -3.90
CA LYS A 147 44.61 36.36 -4.79
C LYS A 147 45.30 35.95 -6.10
N LYS A 148 44.77 36.39 -7.26
CA LYS A 148 45.43 36.21 -8.57
C LYS A 148 46.80 36.90 -8.63
N ALA A 149 47.73 36.25 -9.32
CA ALA A 149 48.92 36.84 -9.92
C ALA A 149 49.06 36.32 -11.39
N PRO A 150 49.76 37.04 -12.30
CA PRO A 150 49.56 36.88 -13.75
C PRO A 150 50.46 35.82 -14.43
N ALA A 151 50.16 35.57 -15.70
CA ALA A 151 50.70 34.48 -16.52
C ALA A 151 52.08 34.77 -17.16
N LYS A 152 52.71 33.72 -17.70
CA LYS A 152 53.68 33.82 -18.81
C LYS A 152 53.38 32.76 -19.88
N LYS A 153 53.56 33.11 -21.15
CA LYS A 153 53.19 32.34 -22.35
C LYS A 153 54.42 31.68 -22.99
N ALA A 154 54.26 30.47 -23.53
CA ALA A 154 55.10 29.91 -24.59
C ALA A 154 54.30 28.89 -25.45
N GLU A 155 54.52 28.90 -26.77
CA GLU A 155 54.12 27.87 -27.75
C GLU A 155 55.38 27.00 -28.05
N THR A 156 55.43 25.83 -28.70
CA THR A 156 54.66 25.11 -29.76
C THR A 156 54.63 23.57 -29.43
N THR A 157 54.36 22.52 -30.26
CA THR A 157 54.18 22.28 -31.72
C THR A 157 53.12 21.21 -32.07
N LYS A 158 52.28 21.52 -33.06
CA LYS A 158 51.97 20.79 -34.33
C LYS A 158 52.29 19.27 -34.48
N ALA A 159 51.33 18.54 -35.11
CA ALA A 159 51.45 17.28 -35.89
C ALA A 159 51.78 15.97 -35.11
N ALA A 160 51.63 14.72 -35.63
CA ALA A 160 50.86 14.06 -36.72
C ALA A 160 51.15 12.52 -36.67
N ALA A 161 50.46 11.56 -37.30
CA ALA A 161 49.09 11.38 -37.83
C ALA A 161 48.88 9.88 -38.24
N ALA A 162 47.73 9.52 -38.83
CA ALA A 162 47.28 8.15 -39.21
C ALA A 162 46.92 7.22 -38.02
N LYS A 163 45.84 6.42 -37.99
CA LYS A 163 45.02 5.68 -38.99
C LYS A 163 45.58 4.29 -39.38
N LYS A 164 45.07 3.24 -38.72
CA LYS A 164 44.45 2.12 -39.46
C LYS A 164 43.23 1.54 -38.72
N GLU A 165 42.21 1.33 -39.53
CA GLU A 165 40.99 0.56 -39.32
C GLU A 165 41.27 -0.91 -39.60
N GLU A 166 40.78 -1.83 -38.77
CA GLU A 166 40.33 -3.14 -39.26
C GLU A 166 39.34 -3.82 -38.31
N ALA A 167 38.20 -4.25 -38.87
CA ALA A 167 37.28 -5.18 -38.23
C ALA A 167 36.72 -6.14 -39.30
N PRO A 168 36.95 -7.45 -39.14
CA PRO A 168 36.02 -8.45 -39.65
C PRO A 168 35.77 -9.58 -38.64
N LYS A 169 34.67 -10.33 -38.69
CA LYS A 169 33.34 -10.13 -39.30
C LYS A 169 32.38 -11.14 -38.65
N ALA A 170 31.08 -10.87 -38.66
CA ALA A 170 30.07 -11.75 -38.09
C ALA A 170 30.07 -13.19 -38.67
N ALA A 171 29.76 -14.15 -37.81
CA ALA A 171 29.33 -15.50 -38.18
C ALA A 171 27.97 -15.79 -37.52
N ALA A 172 26.90 -15.20 -38.07
CA ALA A 172 25.54 -15.59 -37.72
C ALA A 172 25.17 -16.87 -38.48
N ALA A 173 24.74 -17.91 -37.76
CA ALA A 173 24.33 -19.18 -38.35
C ALA A 173 22.98 -19.63 -37.74
N ALA A 174 21.89 -19.11 -38.28
CA ALA A 174 20.57 -19.66 -38.00
C ALA A 174 20.47 -21.09 -38.56
N LYS A 175 19.86 -22.01 -37.81
CA LYS A 175 19.32 -23.25 -38.37
C LYS A 175 17.83 -23.35 -38.10
N LYS A 176 17.15 -23.97 -39.07
CA LYS A 176 15.73 -23.81 -39.36
C LYS A 176 14.92 -25.02 -38.89
N GLU A 177 13.82 -24.73 -38.19
CA GLU A 177 12.49 -25.38 -38.27
C GLU A 177 12.44 -26.87 -38.68
N ALA A 178 12.00 -27.74 -37.76
CA ALA A 178 11.45 -29.06 -38.09
C ALA A 178 10.50 -29.58 -36.99
N ALA A 179 9.21 -29.23 -37.09
CA ALA A 179 8.15 -30.18 -36.73
C ALA A 179 7.79 -30.95 -38.01
N PRO A 180 7.38 -32.23 -37.95
CA PRO A 180 5.92 -32.44 -37.95
C PRO A 180 5.41 -33.74 -37.27
N LYS A 181 4.07 -33.81 -37.24
CA LYS A 181 3.20 -35.00 -37.13
C LYS A 181 3.08 -35.73 -35.78
N ALA A 182 1.90 -35.55 -35.19
CA ALA A 182 1.22 -36.62 -34.47
C ALA A 182 0.92 -37.81 -35.40
N ALA A 183 0.88 -39.01 -34.81
CA ALA A 183 0.19 -40.18 -35.36
C ALA A 183 -0.92 -40.57 -34.38
N ALA A 184 -2.16 -40.70 -34.87
CA ALA A 184 -3.32 -41.00 -34.03
C ALA A 184 -3.70 -42.48 -34.11
N ALA A 185 -3.98 -43.08 -32.96
CA ALA A 185 -4.69 -44.35 -32.87
C ALA A 185 -6.16 -44.10 -32.46
N LYS A 186 -7.08 -44.31 -33.40
CA LYS A 186 -8.47 -44.67 -33.08
C LYS A 186 -8.43 -46.14 -32.56
N LYS A 187 -9.42 -46.68 -31.84
CA LYS A 187 -10.86 -46.50 -32.02
C LYS A 187 -11.62 -46.93 -30.76
N ALA A 188 -12.59 -46.09 -30.44
CA ALA A 188 -13.73 -46.28 -29.55
C ALA A 188 -14.44 -47.64 -29.61
N GLU A 189 -15.02 -48.06 -28.47
CA GLU A 189 -16.25 -48.85 -28.45
C GLU A 189 -17.17 -48.50 -27.27
N ALA A 190 -18.45 -48.29 -27.62
CA ALA A 190 -19.67 -48.23 -26.81
C ALA A 190 -20.80 -48.56 -27.83
N PRO A 191 -21.97 -49.14 -27.46
CA PRO A 191 -22.67 -48.88 -26.19
C PRO A 191 -23.46 -50.06 -25.56
N LYS A 192 -23.97 -49.88 -24.34
CA LYS A 192 -25.37 -50.23 -24.02
C LYS A 192 -25.89 -49.45 -22.79
N ALA A 193 -27.20 -49.25 -22.71
CA ALA A 193 -27.88 -48.56 -21.62
C ALA A 193 -28.93 -49.46 -20.95
N ALA A 194 -29.19 -49.24 -19.65
CA ALA A 194 -30.35 -49.81 -18.94
C ALA A 194 -30.70 -49.04 -17.65
N ALA A 195 -32.01 -48.90 -17.41
CA ALA A 195 -32.72 -48.77 -16.12
C ALA A 195 -32.37 -47.62 -15.13
N ALA A 196 -33.21 -46.59 -15.19
CA ALA A 196 -33.31 -45.43 -14.30
C ALA A 196 -33.90 -45.68 -12.89
N LYS A 197 -33.56 -44.75 -11.96
CA LYS A 197 -34.41 -44.16 -10.89
C LYS A 197 -33.74 -42.83 -10.51
N LYS A 198 -34.22 -41.65 -10.91
CA LYS A 198 -35.40 -40.87 -10.44
C LYS A 198 -35.39 -40.55 -8.94
N GLU A 199 -34.91 -39.35 -8.61
CA GLU A 199 -35.51 -38.47 -7.60
C GLU A 199 -35.54 -37.03 -8.15
N GLU A 200 -36.25 -36.10 -7.51
CA GLU A 200 -36.95 -35.01 -8.20
C GLU A 200 -36.62 -33.61 -7.65
N ALA A 201 -36.29 -32.67 -8.54
CA ALA A 201 -35.99 -31.29 -8.18
C ALA A 201 -37.22 -30.37 -8.36
N PRO A 202 -37.71 -29.68 -7.31
CA PRO A 202 -38.85 -28.77 -7.42
C PRO A 202 -38.47 -27.49 -8.17
N LYS A 203 -39.10 -27.28 -9.33
CA LYS A 203 -38.89 -26.10 -10.17
C LYS A 203 -39.73 -24.93 -9.67
N ALA A 204 -39.09 -23.80 -9.38
CA ALA A 204 -39.80 -22.55 -9.04
C ALA A 204 -40.61 -22.02 -10.24
N ALA A 205 -41.82 -21.55 -9.98
CA ALA A 205 -42.68 -20.83 -10.93
C ALA A 205 -43.24 -19.57 -10.27
N ALA A 206 -43.23 -18.45 -10.99
CA ALA A 206 -43.67 -17.16 -10.47
C ALA A 206 -45.09 -16.81 -10.93
N ALA A 207 -45.89 -16.24 -10.02
CA ALA A 207 -47.15 -15.57 -10.29
C ALA A 207 -47.30 -14.40 -9.31
N ALA A 208 -47.95 -13.30 -9.71
CA ALA A 208 -47.95 -12.07 -8.93
C ALA A 208 -49.32 -11.35 -8.89
N LYS A 209 -49.69 -10.92 -7.66
CA LYS A 209 -50.64 -9.86 -7.28
C LYS A 209 -52.10 -9.90 -7.80
N LYS A 210 -53.04 -9.85 -6.84
CA LYS A 210 -53.78 -8.61 -6.56
C LYS A 210 -54.20 -8.50 -5.08
N GLU A 211 -54.79 -7.37 -4.71
CA GLU A 211 -55.01 -6.85 -3.35
C GLU A 211 -55.99 -7.64 -2.46
N GLU A 212 -55.79 -7.52 -1.14
CA GLU A 212 -56.83 -6.99 -0.25
C GLU A 212 -56.20 -6.04 0.80
N ALA A 213 -56.98 -5.18 1.46
CA ALA A 213 -56.51 -4.06 2.26
C ALA A 213 -56.63 -4.27 3.79
N PRO A 214 -55.76 -3.65 4.62
CA PRO A 214 -55.78 -3.82 6.07
C PRO A 214 -56.93 -3.05 6.74
N LYS A 215 -57.69 -3.70 7.63
CA LYS A 215 -58.73 -3.07 8.46
C LYS A 215 -58.26 -2.92 9.90
N ALA A 216 -58.45 -1.73 10.47
CA ALA A 216 -57.96 -1.38 11.80
C ALA A 216 -58.84 -1.91 12.95
N ALA A 217 -58.23 -2.08 14.12
CA ALA A 217 -58.88 -2.15 15.43
C ALA A 217 -58.16 -1.20 16.39
N ALA A 218 -58.91 -0.42 17.19
CA ALA A 218 -58.38 0.74 17.91
C ALA A 218 -58.18 0.51 19.42
N ALA A 219 -57.01 0.96 19.88
CA ALA A 219 -56.75 1.74 21.09
C ALA A 219 -57.54 1.47 22.40
N ALA A 220 -56.78 1.15 23.46
CA ALA A 220 -57.10 1.55 24.84
C ALA A 220 -55.86 1.59 25.74
N LYS A 221 -55.26 2.78 25.94
CA LYS A 221 -54.48 3.12 27.15
C LYS A 221 -54.45 4.63 27.36
N LYS A 222 -54.49 5.05 28.63
CA LYS A 222 -54.87 6.41 29.03
C LYS A 222 -53.66 7.29 29.41
N GLU A 223 -53.81 8.56 29.06
CA GLU A 223 -52.96 9.71 29.32
C GLU A 223 -52.59 9.95 30.80
N ALA A 224 -51.36 10.40 31.03
CA ALA A 224 -50.94 11.18 32.21
C ALA A 224 -49.72 12.06 31.82
N ALA A 225 -49.79 13.38 32.04
CA ALA A 225 -48.79 14.33 31.54
C ALA A 225 -47.98 15.01 32.67
N PRO A 226 -46.69 15.34 32.45
CA PRO A 226 -45.90 16.17 33.36
C PRO A 226 -46.14 17.67 33.09
N LYS A 227 -46.49 18.44 34.13
CA LYS A 227 -46.56 19.92 34.07
C LYS A 227 -45.18 20.55 34.20
N ALA A 228 -44.92 21.61 33.44
CA ALA A 228 -43.75 22.47 33.62
C ALA A 228 -44.06 23.67 34.55
N ALA A 229 -43.06 24.12 35.34
CA ALA A 229 -43.10 25.40 36.05
C ALA A 229 -41.69 25.97 36.29
N ALA A 230 -41.58 27.28 36.11
CA ALA A 230 -40.37 28.10 36.08
C ALA A 230 -39.34 27.94 37.22
N LYS A 231 -38.06 28.20 36.89
CA LYS A 231 -37.12 28.88 37.80
C LYS A 231 -36.93 30.34 37.33
N LYS A 232 -36.94 31.26 38.29
CA LYS A 232 -36.92 32.72 38.06
C LYS A 232 -35.49 33.26 38.24
N THR A 233 -35.09 34.19 37.38
CA THR A 233 -33.81 34.91 37.51
C THR A 233 -33.92 36.08 38.51
N THR A 234 -32.84 36.33 39.25
CA THR A 234 -32.51 37.65 39.83
C THR A 234 -30.98 37.75 39.94
N LYS A 235 -30.46 38.98 39.89
CA LYS A 235 -29.03 39.30 39.90
C LYS A 235 -28.79 40.45 40.90
N THR A 236 -27.70 40.32 41.66
CA THR A 236 -26.93 41.33 42.41
C THR A 236 -27.44 42.78 42.48
N THR A 237 -27.45 43.40 43.67
CA THR A 237 -26.81 44.71 43.97
C THR A 237 -26.92 45.11 45.45
N LYS A 238 -25.79 45.61 45.99
CA LYS A 238 -25.56 46.28 47.29
C LYS A 238 -25.59 45.42 48.56
#